data_AF-A0A7S0MWY1-F1
#
_entry.id   AF-A0A7S0MWY1-F1
#
_cell.length_a   1.000
_cell.length_b   1.000
_cell.length_c   1.000
_cell.angle_alpha   90.00
_cell.angle_beta   90.00
_cell.angle_gamma   90.00
#
_symmetry.space_group_name_H-M   'P 1'
#
loop_
_entity.id
_entity.type
_entity.pdbx_description
1 polymer ?
#
loop_
_entity_poly.entity_id
_entity_poly.type
_entity_poly.pdbx_seq_one_letter_code
_entity_poly.pdbx_strand_id
1 'polypeptide(L)'
;MEDNGTASSALLLLVSRGQALVAELFRLSDNIPPVFFVDEDPTYAEILLDFRYFKVPEFYDSQLEPDPRLMELEDEFRENNMPVLERFFQLFDCVVRYYNDLLRFIEDLKDGLYIQQSLEGMLSDPEGKQLTIEAAYLHGVLLLLLDLRLDPKAKEIMVVCFYRYKGSADIPNVDDIIKLCRGTGYNPKERQQVVGYPEQYFARFPLPRRIMSMIIGRLRMDDVYNQIRHYPSPEHRSRALSQQAGYLYVLLYFVSDVLHDENAVMREIVDKHFVDNWVVPFVTGHCVDLSVEWRPYKAARAALDNVIDAASVKKLAIGAASELEPLQKQLTEYLSEGVLTEDYVLKNVDQVMATVRRANVALQWLLLHATTRNKRLRDAMQPHTPRLGEVVGALLDVADVEFRLKQVYEGLLRSKEALWLASRAAAVDAVQELADFFSGSKVLSRTVRDDNLRAWFVTIAEEVGRLDAADPMVAGRKIQQLINALEELEQFH
;
A
#
# COMPACT_ATOMS: atom_id res chain seq x y z
N MET A 1 5.35 38.11 8.68
CA MET A 1 4.56 36.95 9.13
C MET A 1 5.16 35.78 8.40
N GLU A 2 6.07 35.10 9.10
CA GLU A 2 6.74 33.93 8.57
C GLU A 2 5.71 32.85 8.26
N ASP A 3 5.99 32.12 7.19
CA ASP A 3 5.18 31.06 6.61
C ASP A 3 5.11 29.88 7.61
N ASN A 4 4.25 30.01 8.64
CA ASN A 4 3.94 28.92 9.54
C ASN A 4 3.26 27.84 8.71
N GLY A 5 4.05 26.87 8.23
CA GLY A 5 3.57 25.75 7.45
C GLY A 5 2.36 25.10 8.12
N THR A 6 1.32 24.82 7.33
CA THR A 6 0.09 24.20 7.82
C THR A 6 0.38 22.86 8.51
N ALA A 7 -0.46 22.40 9.44
CA ALA A 7 -0.26 21.08 10.06
C ALA A 7 -0.23 19.96 9.02
N SER A 8 -1.01 20.11 7.94
CA SER A 8 -1.00 19.19 6.79
C SER A 8 0.36 19.12 6.11
N SER A 9 1.03 20.26 5.89
CA SER A 9 2.38 20.30 5.31
C SER A 9 3.43 19.68 6.23
N ALA A 10 3.36 19.97 7.53
CA ALA A 10 4.25 19.36 8.53
C ALA A 10 4.07 17.84 8.59
N LEU A 11 2.83 17.38 8.56
CA LEU A 11 2.51 15.96 8.60
C LEU A 11 2.90 15.23 7.30
N LEU A 12 2.72 15.86 6.14
CA LEU A 12 3.20 15.32 4.86
C LEU A 12 4.72 15.16 4.86
N LEU A 13 5.46 16.14 5.42
CA LEU A 13 6.90 16.05 5.59
C LEU A 13 7.30 14.89 6.51
N LEU A 14 6.58 14.70 7.62
CA LEU A 14 6.78 13.54 8.50
C LEU A 14 6.59 12.23 7.75
N VAL A 15 5.46 12.05 7.05
CA VAL A 15 5.19 10.84 6.27
C VAL A 15 6.28 10.60 5.23
N SER A 16 6.70 11.63 4.49
CA SER A 16 7.79 11.54 3.52
C SER A 16 9.12 11.10 4.17
N ARG A 17 9.45 11.63 5.35
CA ARG A 17 10.65 11.22 6.11
C ARG A 17 10.55 9.75 6.55
N GLY A 18 9.39 9.33 7.06
CA GLY A 18 9.17 7.93 7.45
C GLY A 18 9.34 6.95 6.28
N GLN A 19 8.80 7.28 5.10
CA GLN A 19 8.99 6.47 3.89
C GLN A 19 10.48 6.41 3.47
N ALA A 20 11.19 7.53 3.53
CA ALA A 20 12.63 7.57 3.24
C ALA A 20 13.44 6.71 4.22
N LEU A 21 13.08 6.70 5.51
CA LEU A 21 13.72 5.85 6.50
C LEU A 21 13.47 4.36 6.26
N VAL A 22 12.26 3.98 5.86
CA VAL A 22 11.96 2.60 5.48
C VAL A 22 12.82 2.16 4.28
N ALA A 23 12.94 3.01 3.26
CA ALA A 23 13.80 2.73 2.11
C ALA A 23 15.29 2.62 2.48
N GLU A 24 15.79 3.52 3.33
CA GLU A 24 17.18 3.49 3.79
C GLU A 24 17.47 2.27 4.67
N LEU A 25 16.53 1.87 5.54
CA LEU A 25 16.63 0.65 6.32
C LEU A 25 16.75 -0.57 5.41
N PHE A 26 15.91 -0.69 4.38
CA PHE A 26 16.03 -1.79 3.41
C PHE A 26 17.42 -1.79 2.77
N ARG A 27 17.84 -0.65 2.22
CA ARG A 27 19.14 -0.50 1.54
C ARG A 27 20.31 -0.88 2.43
N LEU A 28 20.31 -0.46 3.70
CA LEU A 28 21.36 -0.81 4.66
C LEU A 28 21.29 -2.28 5.07
N SER A 29 20.10 -2.81 5.35
CA SER A 29 19.92 -4.21 5.78
C SER A 29 20.37 -5.22 4.74
N ASP A 30 20.23 -4.92 3.45
CA ASP A 30 20.71 -5.79 2.36
C ASP A 30 22.24 -5.76 2.18
N ASN A 31 22.93 -4.82 2.83
CA ASN A 31 24.36 -4.58 2.63
C ASN A 31 25.14 -4.51 3.96
N ILE A 32 24.75 -5.32 4.95
CA ILE A 32 25.52 -5.45 6.20
C ILE A 32 26.84 -6.20 5.90
N PRO A 33 28.01 -5.62 6.18
CA PRO A 33 29.28 -6.32 5.99
C PRO A 33 29.36 -7.60 6.85
N PRO A 34 29.89 -8.72 6.31
CA PRO A 34 30.03 -10.00 7.03
C PRO A 34 30.77 -9.88 8.36
N VAL A 35 31.67 -8.90 8.47
CA VAL A 35 32.48 -8.59 9.66
C VAL A 35 31.66 -8.37 10.93
N PHE A 36 30.39 -7.97 10.81
CA PHE A 36 29.50 -7.76 11.97
C PHE A 36 28.81 -9.05 12.44
N PHE A 37 28.99 -10.15 11.72
CA PHE A 37 28.48 -11.48 12.07
C PHE A 37 29.66 -12.36 12.49
N VAL A 38 29.92 -12.42 13.79
CA VAL A 38 31.06 -13.19 14.37
C VAL A 38 31.08 -14.66 13.92
N ASP A 39 29.90 -15.24 13.67
CA ASP A 39 29.77 -16.62 13.20
C ASP A 39 30.14 -16.79 11.71
N GLU A 40 30.09 -15.71 10.91
CA GLU A 40 30.44 -15.70 9.48
C GLU A 40 31.90 -15.24 9.26
N ASP A 41 32.35 -14.23 10.02
CA ASP A 41 33.72 -13.71 9.98
C ASP A 41 34.27 -13.49 11.41
N PRO A 42 35.13 -14.40 11.90
CA PRO A 42 35.70 -14.31 13.24
C PRO A 42 36.93 -13.37 13.31
N THR A 43 37.35 -12.73 12.21
CA THR A 43 38.60 -11.96 12.11
C THR A 43 38.74 -10.92 13.23
N TYR A 44 37.65 -10.22 13.55
CA TYR A 44 37.63 -9.16 14.57
C TYR A 44 36.90 -9.57 15.86
N ALA A 45 36.61 -10.86 16.05
CA ALA A 45 35.76 -11.35 17.14
C ALA A 45 36.21 -10.90 18.55
N GLU A 46 37.52 -10.73 18.76
CA GLU A 46 38.09 -10.31 20.04
C GLU A 46 37.80 -8.84 20.40
N ILE A 47 37.59 -7.98 19.40
CA ILE A 47 37.33 -6.54 19.59
C ILE A 47 35.84 -6.16 19.44
N LEU A 48 35.02 -7.06 18.88
CA LEU A 48 33.59 -6.84 18.70
C LEU A 48 32.83 -7.08 20.00
N LEU A 49 32.42 -6.00 20.64
CA LEU A 49 31.68 -6.01 21.90
C LEU A 49 30.19 -5.73 21.67
N ASP A 50 29.32 -6.40 22.41
CA ASP A 50 27.87 -6.16 22.40
C ASP A 50 27.44 -5.26 23.58
N PHE A 51 26.13 -5.15 23.84
CA PHE A 51 25.61 -4.27 24.89
C PHE A 51 26.02 -4.65 26.32
N ARG A 52 26.70 -5.78 26.53
CA ARG A 52 27.38 -6.06 27.80
C ARG A 52 28.46 -5.03 28.11
N TYR A 53 29.05 -4.40 27.08
CA TYR A 53 30.02 -3.31 27.24
C TYR A 53 29.49 -2.19 28.14
N PHE A 54 28.28 -1.70 27.86
CA PHE A 54 27.66 -0.59 28.60
C PHE A 54 27.41 -0.88 30.09
N LYS A 55 27.53 -2.14 30.53
CA LYS A 55 27.38 -2.49 31.96
C LYS A 55 28.69 -2.33 32.74
N VAL A 56 29.83 -2.61 32.11
CA VAL A 56 31.15 -2.58 32.76
C VAL A 56 32.24 -2.12 31.76
N PRO A 57 32.20 -0.88 31.26
CA PRO A 57 33.12 -0.40 30.23
C PRO A 57 34.59 -0.57 30.62
N GLU A 58 34.94 -0.26 31.87
CA GLU A 58 36.31 -0.28 32.37
C GLU A 58 36.94 -1.68 32.31
N PHE A 59 36.13 -2.73 32.50
CA PHE A 59 36.59 -4.11 32.40
C PHE A 59 37.02 -4.46 30.97
N TYR A 60 36.20 -4.08 29.99
CA TYR A 60 36.48 -4.36 28.59
C TYR A 60 37.63 -3.50 28.06
N ASP A 61 37.64 -2.22 28.38
CA ASP A 61 38.71 -1.31 27.94
C ASP A 61 40.06 -1.73 28.55
N SER A 62 40.10 -2.18 29.81
CA SER A 62 41.32 -2.71 30.44
C SER A 62 41.86 -4.02 29.83
N GLN A 63 41.05 -4.75 29.06
CA GLN A 63 41.50 -5.93 28.32
C GLN A 63 42.05 -5.60 26.94
N LEU A 64 41.52 -4.53 26.31
CA LEU A 64 41.85 -4.14 24.95
C LEU A 64 43.07 -3.20 24.91
N GLU A 65 43.10 -2.17 25.77
CA GLU A 65 44.15 -1.15 25.79
C GLU A 65 45.59 -1.66 25.99
N PRO A 66 45.87 -2.69 26.81
CA PRO A 66 47.25 -3.13 27.04
C PRO A 66 47.81 -4.09 25.97
N ASP A 67 46.99 -4.62 25.05
CA ASP A 67 47.46 -5.53 23.99
C ASP A 67 47.66 -4.78 22.66
N PRO A 68 48.92 -4.53 22.24
CA PRO A 68 49.20 -3.80 21.00
C PRO A 68 48.59 -4.44 19.75
N ARG A 69 48.44 -5.78 19.73
CA ARG A 69 47.83 -6.49 18.60
C ARG A 69 46.34 -6.15 18.48
N LEU A 70 45.63 -6.04 19.60
CA LEU A 70 44.20 -5.68 19.60
C LEU A 70 44.00 -4.22 19.23
N MET A 71 44.91 -3.34 19.63
CA MET A 71 44.90 -1.94 19.19
C MET A 71 45.10 -1.80 17.68
N GLU A 72 46.09 -2.50 17.10
CA GLU A 72 46.32 -2.50 15.65
C GLU A 72 45.10 -3.05 14.89
N LEU A 73 44.51 -4.14 15.40
CA LEU A 73 43.30 -4.75 14.82
C LEU A 73 42.09 -3.81 14.91
N GLU A 74 41.96 -3.04 16.00
CA GLU A 74 40.90 -2.06 16.21
C GLU A 74 41.06 -0.84 15.30
N ASP A 75 42.28 -0.34 15.10
CA ASP A 75 42.57 0.74 14.16
C ASP A 75 42.26 0.29 12.71
N GLU A 76 42.67 -0.92 12.31
CA GLU A 76 42.34 -1.49 11.00
C GLU A 76 40.82 -1.62 10.80
N PHE A 77 40.12 -2.15 11.80
CA PHE A 77 38.67 -2.29 11.76
C PHE A 77 37.98 -0.93 11.62
N ARG A 78 38.42 0.05 12.41
CA ARG A 78 37.87 1.42 12.39
C ARG A 78 38.07 2.05 11.03
N GLU A 79 39.28 2.03 10.47
CA GLU A 79 39.56 2.63 9.16
C GLU A 79 38.70 2.04 8.04
N ASN A 80 38.50 0.72 8.07
CA ASN A 80 37.75 0.02 7.02
C ASN A 80 36.22 0.13 7.18
N ASN A 81 35.69 0.22 8.41
CA ASN A 81 34.26 0.07 8.68
C ASN A 81 33.57 1.33 9.21
N MET A 82 34.31 2.38 9.61
CA MET A 82 33.70 3.60 10.15
C MET A 82 32.65 4.24 9.22
N PRO A 83 32.85 4.34 7.89
CA PRO A 83 31.82 4.91 7.01
C PRO A 83 30.51 4.11 7.02
N VAL A 84 30.57 2.79 7.20
CA VAL A 84 29.37 1.94 7.30
C VAL A 84 28.71 2.11 8.67
N LEU A 85 29.50 2.12 9.74
CA LEU A 85 29.03 2.38 11.11
C LEU A 85 28.30 3.72 11.21
N GLU A 86 28.86 4.78 10.63
CA GLU A 86 28.23 6.11 10.57
C GLU A 86 26.84 6.07 9.94
N ARG A 87 26.67 5.33 8.84
CA ARG A 87 25.37 5.23 8.16
C ARG A 87 24.34 4.46 8.96
N PHE A 88 24.72 3.34 9.59
CA PHE A 88 23.81 2.60 10.48
C PHE A 88 23.45 3.42 11.70
N PHE A 89 24.42 4.10 12.32
CA PHE A 89 24.16 4.96 13.45
C PHE A 89 23.22 6.12 13.09
N GLN A 90 23.46 6.76 11.94
CA GLN A 90 22.58 7.82 11.42
C GLN A 90 21.16 7.31 11.16
N LEU A 91 20.99 6.08 10.65
CA LEU A 91 19.68 5.46 10.51
C LEU A 91 18.98 5.35 11.88
N PHE A 92 19.66 4.81 12.90
CA PHE A 92 19.08 4.65 14.23
C PHE A 92 18.71 6.00 14.87
N ASP A 93 19.59 6.99 14.78
CA ASP A 93 19.32 8.35 15.24
C ASP A 93 18.12 8.95 14.50
N CYS A 94 18.02 8.78 13.19
CA CYS A 94 16.89 9.30 12.43
C CYS A 94 15.56 8.60 12.77
N VAL A 95 15.57 7.31 13.13
CA VAL A 95 14.37 6.61 13.63
C VAL A 95 13.92 7.19 14.98
N VAL A 96 14.84 7.45 15.90
CA VAL A 96 14.54 8.10 17.17
C VAL A 96 14.02 9.52 16.96
N ARG A 97 14.66 10.31 16.10
CA ARG A 97 14.22 11.66 15.74
C ARG A 97 12.85 11.67 15.10
N TYR A 98 12.56 10.71 14.21
CA TYR A 98 11.23 10.58 13.61
C TYR A 98 10.13 10.41 14.66
N TYR A 99 10.37 9.53 15.64
CA TYR A 99 9.46 9.34 16.76
C TYR A 99 9.29 10.63 17.60
N ASN A 100 10.39 11.30 17.93
CA ASN A 100 10.35 12.55 18.70
C ASN A 100 9.63 13.68 17.95
N ASP A 101 9.88 13.83 16.64
CA ASP A 101 9.20 14.80 15.78
C ASP A 101 7.70 14.50 15.68
N LEU A 102 7.31 13.22 15.59
CA LEU A 102 5.91 12.80 15.58
C LEU A 102 5.21 13.12 16.90
N LEU A 103 5.85 12.84 18.05
CA LEU A 103 5.32 13.23 19.36
C LEU A 103 5.20 14.75 19.47
N ARG A 104 6.21 15.47 19.01
CA ARG A 104 6.23 16.92 19.06
C ARG A 104 5.10 17.53 18.23
N PHE A 105 4.89 17.02 17.01
CA PHE A 105 3.77 17.41 16.16
C PHE A 105 2.41 17.18 16.84
N ILE A 106 2.26 16.03 17.50
CA ILE A 106 1.07 15.69 18.28
C ILE A 106 0.84 16.68 19.44
N GLU A 107 1.91 17.09 20.12
CA GLU A 107 1.86 18.07 21.21
C GLU A 107 1.51 19.47 20.68
N ASP A 108 2.17 19.91 19.60
CA ASP A 108 1.93 21.20 18.97
C ASP A 108 0.47 21.34 18.48
N LEU A 109 -0.15 20.24 18.01
CA LEU A 109 -1.59 20.19 17.70
C LEU A 109 -2.48 20.35 18.94
N LYS A 110 -2.10 19.77 20.08
CA LYS A 110 -2.86 19.90 21.33
C LYS A 110 -2.75 21.29 21.93
N ASP A 111 -1.57 21.89 21.82
CA ASP A 111 -1.27 23.22 22.35
C ASP A 111 -1.81 24.34 21.44
N GLY A 112 -2.40 24.00 20.30
CA GLY A 112 -3.03 24.95 19.38
C GLY A 112 -2.03 25.79 18.59
N LEU A 113 -0.79 25.29 18.42
CA LEU A 113 0.26 25.96 17.65
C LEU A 113 -0.15 26.13 16.18
N TYR A 114 -0.90 25.15 15.67
CA TYR A 114 -1.61 25.26 14.38
C TYR A 114 -2.98 25.90 14.61
N ILE A 115 -3.05 27.22 14.41
CA ILE A 115 -4.28 28.02 14.60
C ILE A 115 -5.46 27.36 13.86
N GLN A 116 -6.56 27.12 14.57
CA GLN A 116 -7.80 26.48 14.07
C GLN A 116 -7.69 25.01 13.61
N GLN A 117 -6.55 24.35 13.83
CA GLN A 117 -6.39 22.92 13.52
C GLN A 117 -6.26 22.11 14.82
N SER A 118 -7.11 21.10 14.95
CA SER A 118 -7.09 20.14 16.07
C SER A 118 -6.91 18.73 15.52
N LEU A 119 -6.53 17.79 16.37
CA LEU A 119 -6.45 16.38 15.99
C LEU A 119 -7.82 15.85 15.49
N GLU A 120 -8.92 16.23 16.14
CA GLU A 120 -10.28 15.90 15.71
C GLU A 120 -10.58 16.47 14.32
N GLY A 121 -10.18 17.72 14.05
CA GLY A 121 -10.31 18.36 12.75
C GLY A 121 -9.52 17.63 11.68
N MET A 122 -8.25 17.29 11.96
CA MET A 122 -7.39 16.56 11.04
C MET A 122 -7.92 15.16 10.71
N LEU A 123 -8.45 14.44 11.70
CA LEU A 123 -9.06 13.12 11.46
C LEU A 123 -10.45 13.21 10.82
N SER A 124 -11.03 14.39 10.70
CA SER A 124 -12.27 14.63 9.96
C SER A 124 -12.00 14.98 8.49
N ASP A 125 -10.85 15.59 8.20
CA ASP A 125 -10.35 15.86 6.86
C ASP A 125 -9.84 14.57 6.18
N PRO A 126 -10.18 14.30 4.90
CA PRO A 126 -9.72 13.08 4.21
C PRO A 126 -8.20 12.93 4.14
N GLU A 127 -7.46 14.00 3.80
CA GLU A 127 -6.00 13.96 3.65
C GLU A 127 -5.32 13.92 5.02
N GLY A 128 -5.76 14.79 5.94
CA GLY A 128 -5.26 14.81 7.32
C GLY A 128 -5.41 13.46 8.02
N LYS A 129 -6.55 12.78 7.81
CA LYS A 129 -6.81 11.44 8.34
C LYS A 129 -5.83 10.41 7.80
N GLN A 130 -5.64 10.36 6.48
CA GLN A 130 -4.72 9.42 5.83
C GLN A 130 -3.28 9.62 6.34
N LEU A 131 -2.79 10.86 6.32
CA LEU A 131 -1.43 11.17 6.73
C LEU A 131 -1.20 10.90 8.22
N THR A 132 -2.20 11.13 9.07
CA THR A 132 -2.07 10.89 10.53
C THR A 132 -1.94 9.40 10.82
N ILE A 133 -2.73 8.59 10.11
CA ILE A 133 -2.67 7.13 10.19
C ILE A 133 -1.32 6.63 9.69
N GLU A 134 -0.86 7.12 8.53
CA GLU A 134 0.40 6.72 7.92
C GLU A 134 1.61 7.07 8.77
N ALA A 135 1.63 8.25 9.40
CA ALA A 135 2.73 8.63 10.29
C ALA A 135 2.86 7.68 11.50
N ALA A 136 1.74 7.36 12.15
CA ALA A 136 1.75 6.39 13.26
C ALA A 136 2.13 4.97 12.79
N TYR A 137 1.65 4.58 11.61
CA TYR A 137 1.93 3.27 11.03
C TYR A 137 3.41 3.13 10.65
N LEU A 138 4.01 4.16 10.03
CA LEU A 138 5.42 4.16 9.64
C LEU A 138 6.34 4.02 10.85
N HIS A 139 6.01 4.66 11.98
CA HIS A 139 6.74 4.44 13.23
C HIS A 139 6.75 2.97 13.65
N GLY A 140 5.57 2.33 13.67
CA GLY A 140 5.45 0.91 14.00
C GLY A 140 6.16 0.00 12.99
N VAL A 141 6.14 0.34 11.70
CA VAL A 141 6.86 -0.39 10.65
C VAL A 141 8.37 -0.30 10.85
N LEU A 142 8.91 0.87 11.17
CA LEU A 142 10.35 1.04 11.44
C LEU A 142 10.79 0.14 12.59
N LEU A 143 10.00 0.08 13.68
CA LEU A 143 10.28 -0.84 14.79
C LEU A 143 10.30 -2.30 14.33
N LEU A 144 9.25 -2.76 13.64
CA LEU A 144 9.19 -4.16 13.15
C LEU A 144 10.34 -4.48 12.19
N LEU A 145 10.63 -3.59 11.25
CA LEU A 145 11.69 -3.80 10.25
C LEU A 145 13.09 -3.85 10.88
N LEU A 146 13.35 -3.06 11.92
CA LEU A 146 14.64 -3.12 12.64
C LEU A 146 14.91 -4.51 13.22
N ASP A 147 13.88 -5.26 13.62
CA ASP A 147 14.05 -6.63 14.12
C ASP A 147 13.94 -7.70 13.03
N LEU A 148 13.14 -7.44 11.98
CA LEU A 148 12.99 -8.38 10.86
C LEU A 148 14.19 -8.41 9.92
N ARG A 149 14.93 -7.29 9.83
CA ARG A 149 15.95 -7.07 8.80
C ARG A 149 17.37 -6.97 9.36
N LEU A 150 17.54 -6.59 10.62
CA LEU A 150 18.85 -6.45 11.23
C LEU A 150 19.00 -7.48 12.35
N ASP A 151 20.11 -8.23 12.30
CA ASP A 151 20.41 -9.20 13.35
C ASP A 151 20.61 -8.49 14.71
N PRO A 152 20.01 -9.00 15.80
CA PRO A 152 20.12 -8.39 17.11
C PRO A 152 21.56 -8.17 17.57
N LYS A 153 22.46 -9.15 17.37
CA LYS A 153 23.86 -9.02 17.81
C LYS A 153 24.61 -8.03 16.94
N ALA A 154 24.41 -8.09 15.62
CA ALA A 154 25.04 -7.15 14.71
C ALA A 154 24.68 -5.69 15.04
N LYS A 155 23.40 -5.41 15.35
CA LYS A 155 22.95 -4.07 15.80
C LYS A 155 23.67 -3.61 17.06
N GLU A 156 23.76 -4.49 18.06
CA GLU A 156 24.40 -4.16 19.33
C GLU A 156 25.90 -3.87 19.14
N ILE A 157 26.58 -4.70 18.35
CA ILE A 157 28.00 -4.53 17.99
C ILE A 157 28.22 -3.21 17.26
N MET A 158 27.43 -2.90 16.23
CA MET A 158 27.57 -1.66 15.47
C MET A 158 27.45 -0.42 16.36
N VAL A 159 26.47 -0.41 17.26
CA VAL A 159 26.25 0.71 18.18
C VAL A 159 27.42 0.85 19.17
N VAL A 160 27.95 -0.25 19.70
CA VAL A 160 29.08 -0.22 20.64
C VAL A 160 30.37 0.21 19.94
N CYS A 161 30.67 -0.34 18.76
CA CYS A 161 31.83 0.07 17.96
C CYS A 161 31.78 1.58 17.67
N PHE A 162 30.64 2.07 17.15
CA PHE A 162 30.47 3.49 16.87
C PHE A 162 30.65 4.34 18.14
N TYR A 163 30.02 3.94 19.25
CA TYR A 163 30.12 4.64 20.52
C TYR A 163 31.56 4.74 21.04
N ARG A 164 32.33 3.64 20.99
CA ARG A 164 33.73 3.59 21.44
C ARG A 164 34.63 4.46 20.54
N TYR A 165 34.41 4.46 19.23
CA TYR A 165 35.26 5.21 18.30
C TYR A 165 34.97 6.70 18.23
N LYS A 166 33.70 7.11 18.34
CA LYS A 166 33.32 8.53 18.31
C LYS A 166 33.49 9.22 19.67
N GLY A 167 33.38 8.46 20.77
CA GLY A 167 33.32 9.00 22.12
C GLY A 167 31.92 9.47 22.51
N SER A 168 31.56 9.32 23.78
CA SER A 168 30.19 9.46 24.29
C SER A 168 29.63 10.89 24.24
N ALA A 169 30.49 11.92 24.30
CA ALA A 169 30.07 13.31 24.41
C ALA A 169 29.45 13.90 23.13
N ASP A 170 29.76 13.32 21.97
CA ASP A 170 29.40 13.89 20.66
C ASP A 170 28.19 13.21 20.00
N ILE A 171 27.59 12.22 20.67
CA ILE A 171 26.58 11.36 20.04
C ILE A 171 25.19 11.77 20.53
N PRO A 172 24.31 12.27 19.64
CA PRO A 172 22.93 12.62 20.01
C PRO A 172 22.10 11.36 20.25
N ASN A 173 21.12 11.45 21.17
CA ASN A 173 20.10 10.41 21.41
C ASN A 173 20.65 9.02 21.77
N VAL A 174 21.87 8.90 22.30
CA VAL A 174 22.53 7.61 22.59
C VAL A 174 21.66 6.66 23.39
N ASP A 175 21.07 7.14 24.49
CA ASP A 175 20.27 6.29 25.39
C ASP A 175 19.05 5.70 24.67
N ASP A 176 18.38 6.51 23.84
CA ASP A 176 17.24 6.07 23.04
C ASP A 176 17.68 5.14 21.92
N ILE A 177 18.85 5.36 21.30
CA ILE A 177 19.40 4.45 20.28
C ILE A 177 19.76 3.10 20.90
N ILE A 178 20.38 3.07 22.08
CA ILE A 178 20.64 1.83 22.82
C ILE A 178 19.32 1.13 23.16
N LYS A 179 18.31 1.88 23.61
CA LYS A 179 16.98 1.34 23.91
C LYS A 179 16.27 0.79 22.66
N LEU A 180 16.44 1.42 21.51
CA LEU A 180 15.93 0.98 20.20
C LEU A 180 16.59 -0.31 19.77
N CYS A 181 17.92 -0.36 19.76
CA CYS A 181 18.69 -1.47 19.22
C CYS A 181 18.81 -2.68 20.16
N ARG A 182 18.44 -2.55 21.43
CA ARG A 182 18.54 -3.64 22.42
C ARG A 182 17.74 -4.86 21.98
N GLY A 183 18.33 -6.04 22.08
CA GLY A 183 17.67 -7.29 21.70
C GLY A 183 16.26 -7.44 22.28
N THR A 184 15.35 -7.96 21.46
CA THR A 184 13.97 -8.31 21.84
C THR A 184 13.81 -9.81 22.11
N GLY A 185 14.85 -10.59 21.85
CA GLY A 185 14.81 -12.06 21.84
C GLY A 185 14.19 -12.64 20.56
N TYR A 186 13.61 -11.80 19.69
CA TYR A 186 13.07 -12.24 18.41
C TYR A 186 14.19 -12.51 17.41
N ASN A 187 14.15 -13.70 16.80
CA ASN A 187 15.04 -14.08 15.71
C ASN A 187 14.21 -14.41 14.46
N PRO A 188 14.32 -13.62 13.38
CA PRO A 188 13.60 -13.85 12.12
C PRO A 188 13.89 -15.23 11.49
N LYS A 189 15.11 -15.77 11.71
CA LYS A 189 15.53 -17.06 11.15
C LYS A 189 14.85 -18.23 11.86
N GLU A 190 14.67 -18.13 13.18
CA GLU A 190 14.10 -19.20 14.00
C GLU A 190 12.57 -19.21 13.97
N ARG A 191 11.93 -18.07 13.63
CA ARG A 191 10.46 -17.92 13.53
C ARG A 191 9.73 -18.40 14.79
N GLN A 192 10.40 -18.35 15.94
CA GLN A 192 9.85 -18.73 17.22
C GLN A 192 9.10 -17.56 17.83
N GLN A 193 8.00 -17.89 18.50
CA GLN A 193 7.20 -16.92 19.21
C GLN A 193 7.92 -16.51 20.50
N VAL A 194 8.15 -15.22 20.65
CA VAL A 194 8.76 -14.64 21.85
C VAL A 194 7.67 -14.04 22.73
N VAL A 195 7.72 -14.35 24.02
CA VAL A 195 6.74 -13.86 24.98
C VAL A 195 6.79 -12.33 25.05
N GLY A 196 5.63 -11.68 24.85
CA GLY A 196 5.53 -10.22 24.87
C GLY A 196 6.09 -9.51 23.64
N TYR A 197 6.48 -10.22 22.58
CA TYR A 197 6.84 -9.62 21.32
C TYR A 197 5.63 -9.58 20.36
N PRO A 198 5.41 -8.50 19.59
CA PRO A 198 6.19 -7.25 19.55
C PRO A 198 5.74 -6.17 20.55
N GLU A 199 4.70 -6.40 21.36
CA GLU A 199 4.10 -5.37 22.24
C GLU A 199 5.11 -4.71 23.21
N GLN A 200 6.04 -5.47 23.80
CA GLN A 200 7.07 -4.93 24.70
C GLN A 200 8.10 -4.08 23.94
N TYR A 201 8.34 -4.38 22.67
CA TYR A 201 9.22 -3.56 21.85
C TYR A 201 8.55 -2.24 21.48
N PHE A 202 7.26 -2.28 21.10
CA PHE A 202 6.45 -1.09 20.84
C PHE A 202 6.32 -0.22 22.10
N ALA A 203 6.21 -0.83 23.28
CA ALA A 203 6.18 -0.12 24.56
C ALA A 203 7.47 0.67 24.87
N ARG A 204 8.58 0.42 24.17
CA ARG A 204 9.80 1.25 24.27
C ARG A 204 9.57 2.65 23.69
N PHE A 205 8.79 2.78 22.62
CA PHE A 205 8.52 4.04 21.92
C PHE A 205 7.01 4.24 21.73
N PRO A 206 6.25 4.45 22.83
CA PRO A 206 4.80 4.45 22.79
C PRO A 206 4.23 5.70 22.13
N LEU A 207 3.12 5.54 21.42
CA LEU A 207 2.31 6.67 20.94
C LEU A 207 1.18 6.98 21.94
N PRO A 208 0.72 8.25 22.04
CA PRO A 208 -0.32 8.61 22.99
C PRO A 208 -1.63 7.83 22.74
N ARG A 209 -2.12 7.14 23.78
CA ARG A 209 -3.27 6.22 23.70
C ARG A 209 -4.54 6.86 23.11
N ARG A 210 -4.82 8.13 23.42
CA ARG A 210 -5.96 8.87 22.84
C ARG A 210 -5.91 8.90 21.31
N ILE A 211 -4.73 9.15 20.75
CA ILE A 211 -4.52 9.27 19.30
C ILE A 211 -4.65 7.91 18.65
N MET A 212 -4.01 6.89 19.23
CA MET A 212 -4.14 5.51 18.76
C MET A 212 -5.59 5.05 18.76
N SER A 213 -6.36 5.38 19.80
CA SER A 213 -7.78 5.03 19.88
C SER A 213 -8.60 5.71 18.78
N MET A 214 -8.32 6.98 18.47
CA MET A 214 -9.00 7.72 17.39
C MET A 214 -8.61 7.17 16.02
N ILE A 215 -7.33 6.91 15.77
CA ILE A 215 -6.81 6.29 14.54
C ILE A 215 -7.46 4.92 14.30
N ILE A 216 -7.44 4.04 15.30
CA ILE A 216 -8.03 2.70 15.19
C ILE A 216 -9.55 2.80 15.01
N GLY A 217 -10.21 3.73 15.70
CA GLY A 217 -11.63 4.03 15.48
C GLY A 217 -11.94 4.40 14.03
N ARG A 218 -11.10 5.23 13.38
CA ARG A 218 -11.26 5.58 11.96
C ARG A 218 -11.04 4.38 11.04
N LEU A 219 -10.00 3.58 11.26
CA LEU A 219 -9.73 2.36 10.48
C LEU A 219 -10.83 1.29 10.66
N ARG A 220 -11.50 1.28 11.81
CA ARG A 220 -12.66 0.42 12.08
C ARG A 220 -13.92 0.88 11.37
N MET A 221 -14.21 2.17 11.34
CA MET A 221 -15.49 2.68 10.84
C MET A 221 -15.45 3.05 9.36
N ASP A 222 -14.38 3.71 8.92
CA ASP A 222 -14.31 4.34 7.61
C ASP A 222 -13.71 3.42 6.54
N ASP A 223 -13.85 3.83 5.27
CA ASP A 223 -12.97 3.43 4.17
C ASP A 223 -11.98 4.58 3.93
N VAL A 224 -10.91 4.63 4.74
CA VAL A 224 -9.97 5.77 4.81
C VAL A 224 -9.36 6.10 3.45
N TYR A 225 -9.13 5.11 2.60
CA TYR A 225 -8.48 5.26 1.29
C TYR A 225 -9.45 5.21 0.10
N ASN A 226 -10.76 5.26 0.36
CA ASN A 226 -11.83 5.27 -0.65
C ASN A 226 -11.69 4.14 -1.69
N GLN A 227 -11.33 2.94 -1.24
CA GLN A 227 -11.09 1.79 -2.12
C GLN A 227 -12.37 1.00 -2.43
N ILE A 228 -13.38 0.98 -1.56
CA ILE A 228 -14.60 0.17 -1.74
C ILE A 228 -15.32 0.52 -3.05
N ARG A 229 -15.34 1.80 -3.45
CA ARG A 229 -15.94 2.22 -4.74
C ARG A 229 -15.29 1.56 -5.96
N HIS A 230 -14.03 1.15 -5.84
CA HIS A 230 -13.29 0.45 -6.89
C HIS A 230 -13.48 -1.07 -6.83
N TYR A 231 -14.20 -1.59 -5.82
CA TYR A 231 -14.51 -3.00 -5.61
C TYR A 231 -16.02 -3.17 -5.33
N PRO A 232 -16.89 -3.07 -6.36
CA PRO A 232 -18.34 -3.04 -6.18
C PRO A 232 -18.93 -4.38 -5.71
N SER A 233 -18.22 -5.49 -5.89
CA SER A 233 -18.66 -6.79 -5.36
C SER A 233 -18.51 -6.81 -3.83
N PRO A 234 -19.58 -7.16 -3.07
CA PRO A 234 -19.49 -7.29 -1.62
C PRO A 234 -18.41 -8.28 -1.15
N GLU A 235 -18.14 -9.31 -1.95
CA GLU A 235 -17.13 -10.34 -1.67
C GLU A 235 -15.70 -9.79 -1.77
N HIS A 236 -15.50 -8.63 -2.41
CA HIS A 236 -14.19 -8.01 -2.54
C HIS A 236 -13.87 -7.02 -1.42
N ARG A 237 -14.71 -6.92 -0.38
CA ARG A 237 -14.55 -5.92 0.70
C ARG A 237 -13.17 -5.98 1.37
N SER A 238 -12.76 -7.16 1.83
CA SER A 238 -11.48 -7.30 2.52
C SER A 238 -10.29 -7.01 1.62
N ARG A 239 -10.43 -7.27 0.30
CA ARG A 239 -9.44 -6.87 -0.70
C ARG A 239 -9.38 -5.34 -0.83
N ALA A 240 -10.52 -4.68 -0.92
CA ALA A 240 -10.59 -3.22 -0.98
C ALA A 240 -9.93 -2.57 0.25
N LEU A 241 -10.13 -3.18 1.42
CA LEU A 241 -9.60 -2.68 2.69
C LEU A 241 -8.20 -3.22 3.04
N SER A 242 -7.53 -3.95 2.14
CA SER A 242 -6.30 -4.68 2.48
C SER A 242 -5.16 -3.79 3.00
N GLN A 243 -5.04 -2.56 2.49
CA GLN A 243 -4.04 -1.59 2.97
C GLN A 243 -4.32 -1.19 4.43
N GLN A 244 -5.58 -0.87 4.75
CA GLN A 244 -6.00 -0.50 6.11
C GLN A 244 -5.89 -1.68 7.07
N ALA A 245 -6.14 -2.90 6.58
CA ALA A 245 -5.94 -4.13 7.31
C ALA A 245 -4.46 -4.31 7.73
N GLY A 246 -3.52 -4.06 6.81
CA GLY A 246 -2.09 -4.02 7.11
C GLY A 246 -1.72 -2.95 8.15
N TYR A 247 -2.36 -1.78 8.10
CA TYR A 247 -2.11 -0.71 9.07
C TYR A 247 -2.64 -1.07 10.46
N LEU A 248 -3.84 -1.65 10.53
CA LEU A 248 -4.41 -2.17 11.78
C LEU A 248 -3.51 -3.20 12.44
N TYR A 249 -2.96 -4.14 11.67
CA TYR A 249 -2.03 -5.14 12.19
C TYR A 249 -0.87 -4.50 12.96
N VAL A 250 -0.22 -3.48 12.37
CA VAL A 250 0.91 -2.78 13.00
C VAL A 250 0.45 -1.93 14.18
N LEU A 251 -0.61 -1.14 14.00
CA LEU A 251 -1.05 -0.13 14.97
C LEU A 251 -1.63 -0.73 16.25
N LEU A 252 -2.23 -1.93 16.17
CA LEU A 252 -2.77 -2.62 17.34
C LEU A 252 -1.72 -2.95 18.40
N TYR A 253 -0.44 -3.05 18.03
CA TYR A 253 0.63 -3.29 19.02
C TYR A 253 0.94 -2.09 19.91
N PHE A 254 0.54 -0.86 19.53
CA PHE A 254 0.60 0.30 20.42
C PHE A 254 -0.54 0.31 21.46
N VAL A 255 -1.56 -0.54 21.29
CA VAL A 255 -2.71 -0.71 22.20
C VAL A 255 -2.99 -2.20 22.39
N SER A 256 -1.98 -2.94 22.85
CA SER A 256 -2.05 -4.41 22.88
C SER A 256 -3.11 -4.97 23.84
N ASP A 257 -3.64 -4.16 24.74
CA ASP A 257 -4.81 -4.51 25.54
C ASP A 257 -6.06 -4.75 24.68
N VAL A 258 -6.18 -4.09 23.52
CA VAL A 258 -7.22 -4.41 22.53
C VAL A 258 -7.07 -5.85 22.04
N LEU A 259 -5.84 -6.27 21.74
CA LEU A 259 -5.53 -7.63 21.26
C LEU A 259 -5.79 -8.70 22.34
N HIS A 260 -5.51 -8.38 23.62
CA HIS A 260 -5.68 -9.31 24.73
C HIS A 260 -7.12 -9.39 25.24
N ASP A 261 -7.77 -8.25 25.47
CA ASP A 261 -8.94 -8.17 26.34
C ASP A 261 -10.22 -7.67 25.64
N GLU A 262 -10.11 -6.84 24.59
CA GLU A 262 -11.28 -6.20 23.95
C GLU A 262 -11.96 -7.08 22.89
N ASN A 263 -12.62 -8.16 23.34
CA ASN A 263 -13.28 -9.15 22.48
C ASN A 263 -14.26 -8.55 21.45
N ALA A 264 -15.08 -7.57 21.85
CA ALA A 264 -16.06 -6.95 20.95
C ALA A 264 -15.37 -6.13 19.84
N VAL A 265 -14.33 -5.38 20.19
CA VAL A 265 -13.56 -4.57 19.25
C VAL A 265 -12.80 -5.45 18.27
N MET A 266 -12.11 -6.48 18.77
CA MET A 266 -11.40 -7.42 17.90
C MET A 266 -12.32 -8.19 16.98
N ARG A 267 -13.53 -8.57 17.43
CA ARG A 267 -14.53 -9.20 16.57
C ARG A 267 -14.93 -8.30 15.40
N GLU A 268 -15.23 -7.04 15.67
CA GLU A 268 -15.58 -6.07 14.63
C GLU A 268 -14.42 -5.85 13.63
N ILE A 269 -13.19 -5.72 14.13
CA ILE A 269 -11.99 -5.58 13.31
C ILE A 269 -11.83 -6.80 12.39
N VAL A 270 -11.93 -8.00 12.95
CA VAL A 270 -11.77 -9.27 12.21
C VAL A 270 -12.87 -9.46 11.18
N ASP A 271 -14.13 -9.24 11.55
CA ASP A 271 -15.26 -9.41 10.63
C ASP A 271 -15.18 -8.41 9.45
N LYS A 272 -14.69 -7.18 9.70
CA LYS A 272 -14.55 -6.16 8.64
C LYS A 272 -13.37 -6.45 7.71
N HIS A 273 -12.20 -6.80 8.25
CA HIS A 273 -10.93 -6.76 7.53
C HIS A 273 -10.29 -8.12 7.25
N PHE A 274 -10.56 -9.15 8.08
CA PHE A 274 -9.78 -10.39 8.11
C PHE A 274 -10.64 -11.66 7.96
N VAL A 275 -11.91 -11.53 7.57
CA VAL A 275 -12.87 -12.65 7.44
C VAL A 275 -12.43 -13.72 6.44
N ASP A 276 -11.72 -13.31 5.40
CA ASP A 276 -11.25 -14.14 4.29
C ASP A 276 -9.76 -13.91 3.96
N ASN A 277 -9.09 -13.03 4.71
CA ASN A 277 -7.69 -12.66 4.51
C ASN A 277 -6.94 -12.66 5.84
N TRP A 278 -6.20 -13.74 6.14
CA TRP A 278 -5.40 -13.86 7.38
C TRP A 278 -3.90 -13.79 7.14
N VAL A 279 -3.47 -13.89 5.88
CA VAL A 279 -2.11 -13.56 5.48
C VAL A 279 -2.10 -12.14 4.92
N VAL A 280 -1.50 -11.22 5.66
CA VAL A 280 -1.66 -9.78 5.45
C VAL A 280 -0.32 -9.15 5.05
N PRO A 281 -0.23 -8.47 3.90
CA PRO A 281 0.93 -7.62 3.61
C PRO A 281 0.86 -6.38 4.50
N PHE A 282 1.93 -6.11 5.26
CA PHE A 282 1.97 -4.95 6.15
C PHE A 282 3.08 -3.97 5.83
N VAL A 283 4.05 -4.31 4.98
CA VAL A 283 5.03 -3.39 4.36
C VAL A 283 5.64 -4.10 3.15
N THR A 284 6.24 -3.36 2.23
CA THR A 284 6.86 -3.88 0.98
C THR A 284 7.65 -5.17 1.23
N GLY A 285 7.24 -6.25 0.55
CA GLY A 285 7.90 -7.56 0.62
C GLY A 285 7.67 -8.36 1.91
N HIS A 286 6.92 -7.82 2.88
CA HIS A 286 6.70 -8.45 4.18
C HIS A 286 5.21 -8.75 4.39
N CYS A 287 4.93 -10.03 4.63
CA CYS A 287 3.61 -10.52 4.96
C CYS A 287 3.62 -11.17 6.35
N VAL A 288 2.48 -11.10 7.02
CA VAL A 288 2.27 -11.74 8.32
C VAL A 288 1.13 -12.74 8.23
N ASP A 289 1.30 -13.89 8.90
CA ASP A 289 0.20 -14.83 9.13
C ASP A 289 -0.40 -14.58 10.52
N LEU A 290 -1.59 -13.97 10.55
CA LEU A 290 -2.30 -13.62 11.78
C LEU A 290 -2.67 -14.84 12.62
N SER A 291 -2.92 -16.00 11.98
CA SER A 291 -3.25 -17.23 12.72
C SER A 291 -2.08 -17.77 13.55
N VAL A 292 -0.87 -17.26 13.30
CA VAL A 292 0.33 -17.53 14.09
C VAL A 292 0.66 -16.36 15.01
N GLU A 293 0.75 -15.13 14.48
CA GLU A 293 1.18 -13.98 15.28
C GLU A 293 0.17 -13.57 16.34
N TRP A 294 -1.14 -13.70 16.08
CA TRP A 294 -2.17 -13.36 17.06
C TRP A 294 -2.48 -14.48 18.05
N ARG A 295 -1.83 -15.65 17.94
CA ARG A 295 -2.08 -16.79 18.83
C ARG A 295 -1.97 -16.50 20.34
N PRO A 296 -1.02 -15.68 20.84
CA PRO A 296 -0.90 -15.41 22.27
C PRO A 296 -1.88 -14.33 22.75
N TYR A 297 -2.57 -13.62 21.84
CA TYR A 297 -3.51 -12.56 22.16
C TYR A 297 -4.94 -13.10 22.18
N LYS A 298 -5.53 -13.20 23.38
CA LYS A 298 -6.78 -13.95 23.60
C LYS A 298 -7.97 -13.40 22.79
N ALA A 299 -8.24 -12.09 22.85
CA ALA A 299 -9.35 -11.50 22.12
C ALA A 299 -9.15 -11.58 20.59
N ALA A 300 -7.95 -11.28 20.11
CA ALA A 300 -7.62 -11.36 18.69
C ALA A 300 -7.72 -12.79 18.14
N ARG A 301 -7.17 -13.78 18.86
CA ARG A 301 -7.29 -15.19 18.52
C ARG A 301 -8.74 -15.66 18.52
N ALA A 302 -9.50 -15.34 19.56
CA ALA A 302 -10.90 -15.74 19.65
C ALA A 302 -11.74 -15.16 18.49
N ALA A 303 -11.47 -13.91 18.10
CA ALA A 303 -12.10 -13.30 16.94
C ALA A 303 -11.72 -14.01 15.63
N LEU A 304 -10.42 -14.28 15.41
CA LEU A 304 -9.93 -14.93 14.20
C LEU A 304 -10.41 -16.38 14.06
N ASP A 305 -10.38 -17.16 15.15
CA ASP A 305 -10.85 -18.55 15.17
C ASP A 305 -12.35 -18.68 14.83
N ASN A 306 -13.15 -17.60 14.96
CA ASN A 306 -14.57 -17.61 14.59
C ASN A 306 -14.82 -17.52 13.07
N VAL A 307 -13.87 -17.00 12.30
CA VAL A 307 -14.02 -16.75 10.86
C VAL A 307 -13.06 -17.59 10.01
N ILE A 308 -11.89 -17.91 10.55
CA ILE A 308 -10.86 -18.71 9.88
C ILE A 308 -10.77 -20.09 10.54
N ASP A 309 -11.35 -21.09 9.87
CA ASP A 309 -11.18 -22.49 10.20
C ASP A 309 -10.88 -23.33 8.94
N ALA A 310 -10.62 -24.62 9.11
CA ALA A 310 -10.28 -25.49 7.99
C ALA A 310 -11.42 -25.61 6.95
N ALA A 311 -12.68 -25.48 7.36
CA ALA A 311 -13.83 -25.57 6.45
C ALA A 311 -14.03 -24.26 5.68
N SER A 312 -13.93 -23.11 6.35
CA SER A 312 -14.02 -21.79 5.71
C SER A 312 -12.87 -21.57 4.73
N VAL A 313 -11.64 -21.90 5.13
CA VAL A 313 -10.44 -21.81 4.27
C VAL A 313 -10.55 -22.73 3.06
N LYS A 314 -11.02 -23.96 3.24
CA LYS A 314 -11.27 -24.88 2.11
C LYS A 314 -12.29 -24.28 1.12
N LYS A 315 -13.37 -23.67 1.63
CA LYS A 315 -14.38 -23.03 0.78
C LYS A 315 -13.79 -21.86 -0.01
N LEU A 316 -13.00 -21.00 0.64
CA LEU A 316 -12.31 -19.88 0.00
C LEU A 316 -11.33 -20.36 -1.08
N ALA A 317 -10.56 -21.41 -0.79
CA ALA A 317 -9.62 -22.01 -1.73
C ALA A 317 -10.31 -22.51 -3.00
N ILE A 318 -11.42 -23.25 -2.84
CA ILE A 318 -12.22 -23.74 -3.98
C ILE A 318 -12.78 -22.57 -4.79
N GLY A 319 -13.31 -21.54 -4.12
CA GLY A 319 -13.84 -20.34 -4.77
C GLY A 319 -12.77 -19.63 -5.62
N ALA A 320 -11.63 -19.30 -5.01
CA ALA A 320 -10.52 -18.64 -5.71
C ALA A 320 -9.95 -19.48 -6.87
N ALA A 321 -9.87 -20.80 -6.70
CA ALA A 321 -9.41 -21.70 -7.76
C ALA A 321 -10.40 -21.78 -8.93
N SER A 322 -11.70 -21.82 -8.64
CA SER A 322 -12.76 -21.93 -9.66
C SER A 322 -12.85 -20.70 -10.58
N GLU A 323 -12.40 -19.55 -10.09
CA GLU A 323 -12.35 -18.31 -10.86
C GLU A 323 -11.21 -18.30 -11.90
N LEU A 324 -10.13 -19.06 -11.67
CA LEU A 324 -8.90 -18.91 -12.42
C LEU A 324 -9.03 -19.31 -13.90
N GLU A 325 -9.65 -20.46 -14.19
CA GLU A 325 -9.79 -20.95 -15.57
C GLU A 325 -10.68 -20.02 -16.44
N PRO A 326 -11.88 -19.59 -15.98
CA PRO A 326 -12.67 -18.60 -16.71
C PRO A 326 -11.92 -17.28 -16.95
N LEU A 327 -11.20 -16.79 -15.94
CA LEU A 327 -10.43 -15.55 -16.05
C LEU A 327 -9.29 -15.69 -17.06
N GLN A 328 -8.53 -16.78 -17.03
CA GLN A 328 -7.45 -17.04 -17.99
C GLN A 328 -7.96 -17.06 -19.43
N LYS A 329 -9.13 -17.65 -19.69
CA LYS A 329 -9.75 -17.63 -21.04
C LYS A 329 -10.07 -16.21 -21.49
N GLN A 330 -10.68 -15.40 -20.63
CA GLN A 330 -11.02 -14.01 -20.94
C GLN A 330 -9.77 -13.14 -21.14
N LEU A 331 -8.74 -13.32 -20.31
CA LEU A 331 -7.48 -12.60 -20.44
C LEU A 331 -6.79 -12.94 -21.75
N THR A 332 -6.74 -14.23 -22.11
CA THR A 332 -6.16 -14.68 -23.39
C THR A 332 -6.90 -14.12 -24.60
N GLU A 333 -8.24 -14.03 -24.52
CA GLU A 333 -9.05 -13.38 -25.55
C GLU A 333 -8.68 -11.90 -25.71
N TYR A 334 -8.54 -11.15 -24.61
CA TYR A 334 -8.11 -9.75 -24.67
C TYR A 334 -6.69 -9.58 -25.21
N LEU A 335 -5.80 -10.55 -24.94
CA LEU A 335 -4.42 -10.53 -25.43
C LEU A 335 -4.29 -10.93 -26.91
N SER A 336 -5.35 -11.47 -27.50
CA SER A 336 -5.38 -11.82 -28.92
C SER A 336 -5.23 -10.57 -29.79
N GLU A 337 -4.50 -10.72 -30.89
CA GLU A 337 -4.16 -9.60 -31.78
C GLU A 337 -5.43 -8.92 -32.31
N GLY A 338 -5.46 -7.58 -32.21
CA GLY A 338 -6.58 -6.78 -32.69
C GLY A 338 -7.83 -6.73 -31.79
N VAL A 339 -7.83 -7.39 -30.63
CA VAL A 339 -8.99 -7.35 -29.71
C VAL A 339 -8.99 -6.08 -28.85
N LEU A 340 -7.98 -5.90 -28.00
CA LEU A 340 -7.91 -4.78 -27.04
C LEU A 340 -7.50 -3.44 -27.71
N THR A 341 -8.28 -3.01 -28.70
CA THR A 341 -8.15 -1.74 -29.41
C THR A 341 -8.86 -0.59 -28.67
N GLU A 342 -8.60 0.66 -29.06
CA GLU A 342 -9.26 1.84 -28.49
C GLU A 342 -10.80 1.75 -28.55
N ASP A 343 -11.36 1.40 -29.72
CA ASP A 343 -12.81 1.25 -29.91
C ASP A 343 -13.40 0.13 -29.04
N TYR A 344 -12.70 -1.00 -28.95
CA TYR A 344 -13.12 -2.11 -28.11
C TYR A 344 -13.16 -1.72 -26.63
N VAL A 345 -12.12 -1.05 -26.13
CA VAL A 345 -12.03 -0.61 -24.73
C VAL A 345 -13.12 0.41 -24.40
N LEU A 346 -13.37 1.38 -25.29
CA LEU A 346 -14.44 2.37 -25.09
C LEU A 346 -15.83 1.72 -24.98
N LYS A 347 -16.08 0.66 -25.77
CA LYS A 347 -17.36 -0.06 -25.76
C LYS A 347 -17.51 -1.05 -24.60
N ASN A 348 -16.42 -1.63 -24.12
CA ASN A 348 -16.42 -2.76 -23.17
C ASN A 348 -15.70 -2.45 -21.85
N VAL A 349 -15.56 -1.17 -21.49
CA VAL A 349 -14.79 -0.73 -20.30
C VAL A 349 -15.19 -1.47 -19.03
N ASP A 350 -16.49 -1.58 -18.75
CA ASP A 350 -16.99 -2.19 -17.52
C ASP A 350 -16.63 -3.68 -17.45
N GLN A 351 -16.73 -4.38 -18.59
CA GLN A 351 -16.39 -5.80 -18.67
C GLN A 351 -14.89 -6.02 -18.49
N VAL A 352 -14.05 -5.28 -19.22
CA VAL A 352 -12.58 -5.40 -19.12
C VAL A 352 -12.11 -5.10 -17.69
N MET A 353 -12.58 -3.99 -17.12
CA MET A 353 -12.23 -3.60 -15.75
C MET A 353 -12.75 -4.60 -14.71
N ALA A 354 -13.93 -5.19 -14.90
CA ALA A 354 -14.44 -6.24 -14.02
C ALA A 354 -13.56 -7.50 -14.07
N THR A 355 -13.11 -7.92 -15.25
CA THR A 355 -12.22 -9.06 -15.44
C THR A 355 -10.86 -8.82 -14.75
N VAL A 356 -10.22 -7.68 -15.02
CA VAL A 356 -8.94 -7.31 -14.39
C VAL A 356 -9.07 -7.28 -12.87
N ARG A 357 -10.15 -6.70 -12.34
CA ARG A 357 -10.40 -6.63 -10.90
C ARG A 357 -10.57 -8.03 -10.28
N ARG A 358 -11.41 -8.89 -10.86
CA ARG A 358 -11.63 -10.27 -10.38
C ARG A 358 -10.34 -11.07 -10.39
N ALA A 359 -9.55 -10.94 -11.45
CA ALA A 359 -8.26 -11.61 -11.56
C ALA A 359 -7.28 -11.15 -10.48
N ASN A 360 -7.14 -9.84 -10.25
CA ASN A 360 -6.31 -9.32 -9.18
C ASN A 360 -6.74 -9.80 -7.78
N VAL A 361 -8.04 -9.85 -7.51
CA VAL A 361 -8.58 -10.36 -6.23
C VAL A 361 -8.20 -11.83 -6.04
N ALA A 362 -8.50 -12.67 -7.03
CA ALA A 362 -8.25 -14.11 -6.95
C ALA A 362 -6.75 -14.43 -6.87
N LEU A 363 -5.93 -13.84 -7.74
CA LEU A 363 -4.50 -14.09 -7.81
C LEU A 363 -3.78 -13.66 -6.53
N GLN A 364 -4.08 -12.47 -6.02
CA GLN A 364 -3.49 -12.02 -4.78
C GLN A 364 -3.87 -12.94 -3.61
N TRP A 365 -5.14 -13.35 -3.54
CA TRP A 365 -5.58 -14.27 -2.48
C TRP A 365 -4.81 -15.59 -2.56
N LEU A 366 -4.69 -16.19 -3.75
CA LEU A 366 -3.96 -17.44 -3.98
C LEU A 366 -2.47 -17.32 -3.63
N LEU A 367 -1.82 -16.21 -4.03
CA LEU A 367 -0.39 -15.98 -3.77
C LEU A 367 -0.11 -15.74 -2.28
N LEU A 368 -0.91 -14.90 -1.62
CA LEU A 368 -0.71 -14.58 -0.21
C LEU A 368 -0.95 -15.81 0.67
N HIS A 369 -2.12 -16.45 0.53
CA HIS A 369 -2.50 -17.52 1.45
C HIS A 369 -1.68 -18.79 1.26
N ALA A 370 -1.10 -19.02 0.08
CA ALA A 370 -0.11 -20.08 -0.12
C ALA A 370 1.09 -19.99 0.85
N THR A 371 1.38 -18.81 1.39
CA THR A 371 2.48 -18.59 2.36
C THR A 371 2.09 -18.83 3.81
N THR A 372 0.85 -19.24 4.10
CA THR A 372 0.38 -19.47 5.49
C THR A 372 1.30 -20.44 6.24
N ARG A 373 1.75 -20.03 7.43
CA ARG A 373 2.59 -20.83 8.34
C ARG A 373 1.76 -21.82 9.17
N ASN A 374 0.43 -21.63 9.23
CA ASN A 374 -0.45 -22.54 9.92
C ASN A 374 -0.68 -23.82 9.10
N LYS A 375 -0.05 -24.92 9.56
CA LYS A 375 -0.12 -26.23 8.89
C LYS A 375 -1.54 -26.71 8.68
N ARG A 376 -2.44 -26.53 9.65
CA ARG A 376 -3.84 -27.00 9.53
C ARG A 376 -4.58 -26.29 8.41
N LEU A 377 -4.41 -24.98 8.28
CA LEU A 377 -5.03 -24.18 7.23
C LEU A 377 -4.41 -24.49 5.87
N ARG A 378 -3.09 -24.66 5.83
CA ARG A 378 -2.36 -25.08 4.63
C ARG A 378 -2.87 -26.42 4.08
N ASP A 379 -2.94 -27.43 4.94
CA ASP A 379 -3.37 -28.79 4.57
C ASP A 379 -4.83 -28.81 4.08
N ALA A 380 -5.68 -27.90 4.58
CA ALA A 380 -7.07 -27.76 4.14
C ALA A 380 -7.22 -27.08 2.77
N MET A 381 -6.29 -26.19 2.41
CA MET A 381 -6.33 -25.38 1.19
C MET A 381 -5.57 -26.01 0.02
N GLN A 382 -4.36 -26.54 0.29
CA GLN A 382 -3.42 -27.00 -0.73
C GLN A 382 -4.01 -28.00 -1.75
N PRO A 383 -4.90 -28.94 -1.38
CA PRO A 383 -5.52 -29.86 -2.36
C PRO A 383 -6.46 -29.18 -3.36
N HIS A 384 -6.88 -27.95 -3.08
CA HIS A 384 -7.90 -27.22 -3.84
C HIS A 384 -7.33 -26.02 -4.59
N THR A 385 -6.11 -25.59 -4.30
CA THR A 385 -5.46 -24.47 -4.99
C THR A 385 -4.72 -24.92 -6.25
N PRO A 386 -4.72 -24.11 -7.32
CA PRO A 386 -3.94 -24.36 -8.53
C PRO A 386 -2.44 -24.47 -8.24
N ARG A 387 -1.69 -25.05 -9.18
CA ARG A 387 -0.23 -25.08 -9.06
C ARG A 387 0.34 -23.68 -9.19
N LEU A 388 1.45 -23.39 -8.50
CA LEU A 388 2.07 -22.07 -8.54
C LEU A 388 2.37 -21.59 -9.97
N GLY A 389 2.79 -22.49 -10.88
CA GLY A 389 3.03 -22.14 -12.28
C GLY A 389 1.79 -21.66 -13.03
N GLU A 390 0.60 -22.20 -12.72
CA GLU A 390 -0.68 -21.78 -13.31
C GLU A 390 -1.09 -20.39 -12.79
N VAL A 391 -0.89 -20.15 -11.48
CA VAL A 391 -1.13 -18.85 -10.85
C VAL A 391 -0.19 -17.78 -11.42
N VAL A 392 1.10 -18.12 -11.58
CA VAL A 392 2.08 -17.20 -12.18
C VAL A 392 1.78 -16.94 -13.65
N GLY A 393 1.34 -17.95 -14.42
CA GLY A 393 0.91 -17.75 -15.80
C GLY A 393 -0.24 -16.75 -15.90
N ALA A 394 -1.30 -16.93 -15.11
CA ALA A 394 -2.40 -15.98 -15.05
C ALA A 394 -1.97 -14.58 -14.58
N LEU A 395 -1.03 -14.49 -13.64
CA LEU A 395 -0.47 -13.21 -13.20
C LEU A 395 0.21 -12.46 -14.35
N LEU A 396 0.95 -13.16 -15.20
CA LEU A 396 1.57 -12.57 -16.38
C LEU A 396 0.51 -12.11 -17.39
N ASP A 397 -0.53 -12.90 -17.62
CA ASP A 397 -1.62 -12.53 -18.53
C ASP A 397 -2.35 -11.26 -18.03
N VAL A 398 -2.67 -11.19 -16.73
CA VAL A 398 -3.27 -9.99 -16.13
C VAL A 398 -2.35 -8.79 -16.27
N ALA A 399 -1.06 -8.94 -15.97
CA ALA A 399 -0.10 -7.84 -16.06
C ALA A 399 0.02 -7.31 -17.50
N ASP A 400 0.01 -8.18 -18.53
CA ASP A 400 0.03 -7.76 -19.93
C ASP A 400 -1.27 -7.04 -20.32
N VAL A 401 -2.44 -7.57 -19.93
CA VAL A 401 -3.73 -6.89 -20.16
C VAL A 401 -3.76 -5.51 -19.49
N GLU A 402 -3.34 -5.40 -18.23
CA GLU A 402 -3.27 -4.14 -17.49
C GLU A 402 -2.34 -3.13 -18.17
N PHE A 403 -1.17 -3.60 -18.63
CA PHE A 403 -0.21 -2.75 -19.33
C PHE A 403 -0.76 -2.23 -20.65
N ARG A 404 -1.35 -3.10 -21.49
CA ARG A 404 -1.97 -2.70 -22.76
C ARG A 404 -3.17 -1.77 -22.53
N LEU A 405 -4.00 -2.07 -21.54
CA LEU A 405 -5.14 -1.22 -21.18
C LEU A 405 -4.68 0.17 -20.74
N LYS A 406 -3.62 0.24 -19.93
CA LYS A 406 -2.99 1.52 -19.55
C LYS A 406 -2.51 2.29 -20.78
N GLN A 407 -1.85 1.63 -21.73
CA GLN A 407 -1.41 2.28 -22.98
C GLN A 407 -2.58 2.83 -23.79
N VAL A 408 -3.67 2.06 -23.93
CA VAL A 408 -4.91 2.51 -24.59
C VAL A 408 -5.48 3.74 -23.90
N TYR A 409 -5.59 3.74 -22.57
CA TYR A 409 -6.08 4.90 -21.82
C TYR A 409 -5.16 6.12 -21.94
N GLU A 410 -3.84 5.95 -21.88
CA GLU A 410 -2.89 7.03 -22.09
C GLU A 410 -3.02 7.62 -23.50
N GLY A 411 -3.23 6.78 -24.52
CA GLY A 411 -3.53 7.20 -25.89
C GLY A 411 -4.81 8.02 -25.97
N LEU A 412 -5.93 7.45 -25.48
CA LEU A 412 -7.25 8.10 -25.45
C LEU A 412 -7.24 9.42 -24.68
N LEU A 413 -6.53 9.51 -23.57
CA LEU A 413 -6.43 10.75 -22.79
C LEU A 413 -5.63 11.84 -23.54
N ARG A 414 -4.57 11.46 -24.24
CA ARG A 414 -3.77 12.38 -25.07
C ARG A 414 -4.55 12.86 -26.30
N SER A 415 -5.32 11.99 -26.94
CA SER A 415 -6.07 12.29 -28.17
C SER A 415 -7.50 12.78 -27.92
N LYS A 416 -7.97 12.79 -26.67
CA LYS A 416 -9.37 13.09 -26.27
C LYS A 416 -9.95 14.32 -26.96
N GLU A 417 -9.25 15.44 -26.91
CA GLU A 417 -9.74 16.71 -27.48
C GLU A 417 -9.80 16.65 -29.01
N ALA A 418 -8.77 16.08 -29.65
CA ALA A 418 -8.73 15.91 -31.09
C ALA A 418 -9.84 14.96 -31.58
N LEU A 419 -10.04 13.84 -30.89
CA LEU A 419 -11.11 12.87 -31.17
C LEU A 419 -12.49 13.50 -31.03
N TRP A 420 -12.71 14.30 -29.99
CA TRP A 420 -13.97 15.03 -29.80
C TRP A 420 -14.26 15.98 -30.97
N LEU A 421 -13.27 16.81 -31.33
CA LEU A 421 -13.43 17.77 -32.42
C LEU A 421 -13.66 17.08 -33.76
N ALA A 422 -12.90 16.02 -34.06
CA ALA A 422 -13.05 15.23 -35.27
C ALA A 422 -14.42 14.54 -35.35
N SER A 423 -14.86 13.92 -34.26
CA SER A 423 -16.17 13.24 -34.21
C SER A 423 -17.33 14.22 -34.34
N ARG A 424 -17.23 15.40 -33.71
CA ARG A 424 -18.22 16.47 -33.84
C ARG A 424 -18.28 16.98 -35.29
N ALA A 425 -17.12 17.24 -35.91
CA ALA A 425 -17.07 17.67 -37.30
C ALA A 425 -17.68 16.63 -38.25
N ALA A 426 -17.30 15.36 -38.11
CA ALA A 426 -17.84 14.28 -38.92
C ALA A 426 -19.37 14.11 -38.76
N ALA A 427 -19.89 14.27 -37.54
CA ALA A 427 -21.33 14.24 -37.28
C ALA A 427 -22.06 15.42 -37.92
N VAL A 428 -21.50 16.64 -37.83
CA VAL A 428 -22.05 17.82 -38.50
C VAL A 428 -22.09 17.61 -40.02
N ASP A 429 -20.98 17.13 -40.59
CA ASP A 429 -20.87 16.88 -42.03
C ASP A 429 -21.89 15.83 -42.50
N ALA A 430 -22.05 14.72 -41.77
CA ALA A 430 -23.03 13.68 -42.10
C ALA A 430 -24.48 14.19 -42.07
N VAL A 431 -24.84 14.98 -41.05
CA VAL A 431 -26.18 15.59 -40.97
C VAL A 431 -26.38 16.63 -42.09
N GLN A 432 -25.33 17.38 -42.42
CA GLN A 432 -25.37 18.36 -43.51
C GLN A 432 -25.52 17.69 -44.89
N GLU A 433 -24.91 16.51 -45.09
CA GLU A 433 -25.11 15.71 -46.29
C GLU A 433 -26.56 15.23 -46.45
N LEU A 434 -27.24 14.87 -45.36
CA LEU A 434 -28.68 14.57 -45.37
C LEU A 434 -29.51 15.81 -45.74
N ALA A 435 -29.19 16.98 -45.18
CA ALA A 435 -29.84 18.24 -45.56
C ALA A 435 -29.66 18.53 -47.07
N ASP A 436 -28.46 18.31 -47.61
CA ASP A 436 -28.19 18.49 -49.03
C ASP A 436 -28.92 17.47 -49.91
N PHE A 437 -29.07 16.23 -49.45
CA PHE A 437 -29.84 15.20 -50.15
C PHE A 437 -31.31 15.61 -50.33
N PHE A 438 -31.97 16.05 -49.25
CA PHE A 438 -33.35 16.56 -49.29
C PHE A 438 -33.51 17.92 -49.99
N SER A 439 -32.41 18.64 -50.25
CA SER A 439 -32.43 19.88 -51.05
C SER A 439 -32.71 19.63 -52.53
N GLY A 440 -32.51 18.40 -53.02
CA GLY A 440 -32.65 18.03 -54.43
C GLY A 440 -31.58 18.62 -55.36
N SER A 441 -30.52 19.23 -54.82
CA SER A 441 -29.43 19.84 -55.60
C SER A 441 -28.37 18.84 -56.08
N LYS A 442 -28.20 17.71 -55.35
CA LYS A 442 -27.19 16.68 -55.63
C LYS A 442 -27.70 15.42 -56.36
N VAL A 443 -29.02 15.19 -56.46
CA VAL A 443 -29.59 13.96 -57.05
C VAL A 443 -30.42 14.27 -58.30
N LEU A 444 -30.24 13.50 -59.39
CA LEU A 444 -30.95 13.65 -60.67
C LEU A 444 -32.48 13.34 -60.59
N SER A 445 -32.98 12.90 -59.43
CA SER A 445 -34.39 12.55 -59.22
C SER A 445 -35.11 13.62 -58.39
N ARG A 446 -36.05 14.34 -59.01
CA ARG A 446 -36.88 15.39 -58.37
C ARG A 446 -37.86 14.90 -57.30
N THR A 447 -37.98 13.58 -57.12
CA THR A 447 -38.94 12.95 -56.19
C THR A 447 -38.48 12.90 -54.73
N VAL A 448 -37.27 13.37 -54.41
CA VAL A 448 -36.67 13.28 -53.06
C VAL A 448 -36.63 14.64 -52.34
N ARG A 449 -37.02 15.73 -53.02
CA ARG A 449 -36.94 17.07 -52.43
C ARG A 449 -37.98 17.27 -51.33
N ASP A 450 -37.53 17.61 -50.13
CA ASP A 450 -38.35 18.02 -49.00
C ASP A 450 -37.69 19.21 -48.28
N ASP A 451 -38.28 20.41 -48.46
CA ASP A 451 -37.73 21.64 -47.90
C ASP A 451 -37.86 21.70 -46.36
N ASN A 452 -38.83 20.98 -45.77
CA ASN A 452 -39.01 20.93 -44.32
C ASN A 452 -37.94 20.04 -43.68
N LEU A 453 -37.71 18.84 -44.23
CA LEU A 453 -36.66 17.94 -43.74
C LEU A 453 -35.28 18.55 -43.91
N ARG A 454 -35.02 19.23 -45.04
CA ARG A 454 -33.79 19.99 -45.22
C ARG A 454 -33.55 21.01 -44.10
N ALA A 455 -34.54 21.85 -43.81
CA ALA A 455 -34.42 22.87 -42.77
C ALA A 455 -34.22 22.25 -41.37
N TRP A 456 -34.88 21.13 -41.12
CA TRP A 456 -34.73 20.36 -39.89
C TRP A 456 -33.30 19.81 -39.74
N PHE A 457 -32.75 19.13 -40.76
CA PHE A 457 -31.37 18.62 -40.71
C PHE A 457 -30.33 19.74 -40.56
N VAL A 458 -30.51 20.91 -41.20
CA VAL A 458 -29.63 22.07 -40.97
C VAL A 458 -29.65 22.50 -39.49
N THR A 459 -30.83 22.51 -38.88
CA THR A 459 -30.97 22.86 -37.45
C THR A 459 -30.27 21.84 -36.56
N ILE A 460 -30.42 20.53 -36.85
CA ILE A 460 -29.71 19.46 -36.14
C ILE A 460 -28.19 19.62 -36.29
N ALA A 461 -27.68 19.93 -37.49
CA ALA A 461 -26.26 20.14 -37.73
C ALA A 461 -25.70 21.33 -36.90
N GLU A 462 -26.44 22.44 -36.80
CA GLU A 462 -26.07 23.55 -35.93
C GLU A 462 -26.05 23.15 -34.45
N GLU A 463 -27.03 22.35 -33.99
CA GLU A 463 -27.09 21.88 -32.61
C GLU A 463 -25.94 20.94 -32.27
N VAL A 464 -25.58 20.01 -33.17
CA VAL A 464 -24.39 19.15 -33.05
C VAL A 464 -23.12 20.00 -33.01
N GLY A 465 -23.00 21.01 -33.88
CA GLY A 465 -21.84 21.90 -33.93
C GLY A 465 -21.62 22.72 -32.65
N ARG A 466 -22.70 23.01 -31.91
CA ARG A 466 -22.68 23.71 -30.61
C ARG A 466 -22.39 22.80 -29.41
N LEU A 467 -22.21 21.50 -29.60
CA LEU A 467 -21.81 20.60 -28.51
C LEU A 467 -20.42 20.97 -27.99
N ASP A 468 -20.31 21.04 -26.67
CA ASP A 468 -19.09 21.43 -25.95
C ASP A 468 -18.61 20.29 -25.04
N ALA A 469 -17.30 20.03 -25.03
CA ALA A 469 -16.68 19.02 -24.18
C ALA A 469 -16.49 19.49 -22.72
N ALA A 470 -16.65 20.80 -22.44
CA ALA A 470 -16.46 21.37 -21.10
C ALA A 470 -17.50 20.88 -20.07
N ASP A 471 -18.72 20.57 -20.53
CA ASP A 471 -19.78 19.96 -19.69
C ASP A 471 -20.26 18.64 -20.31
N PRO A 472 -19.58 17.51 -20.00
CA PRO A 472 -19.92 16.20 -20.56
C PRO A 472 -21.33 15.72 -20.22
N MET A 473 -21.91 16.15 -19.08
CA MET A 473 -23.27 15.76 -18.67
C MET A 473 -24.31 16.44 -19.53
N VAL A 474 -24.19 17.76 -19.73
CA VAL A 474 -25.10 18.51 -20.59
C VAL A 474 -24.94 18.08 -22.05
N ALA A 475 -23.70 17.93 -22.52
CA ALA A 475 -23.42 17.45 -23.87
C ALA A 475 -24.00 16.04 -24.10
N GLY A 476 -23.80 15.11 -23.16
CA GLY A 476 -24.33 13.75 -23.25
C GLY A 476 -25.86 13.70 -23.34
N ARG A 477 -26.57 14.50 -22.53
CA ARG A 477 -28.03 14.60 -22.61
C ARG A 477 -28.51 15.13 -23.96
N LYS A 478 -27.85 16.17 -24.49
CA LYS A 478 -28.17 16.73 -25.81
C LYS A 478 -27.90 15.72 -26.92
N ILE A 479 -26.79 14.99 -26.87
CA ILE A 479 -26.47 13.92 -27.82
C ILE A 479 -27.60 12.88 -27.82
N GLN A 480 -28.07 12.43 -26.66
CA GLN A 480 -29.16 11.46 -26.59
C GLN A 480 -30.47 12.01 -27.19
N GLN A 481 -30.79 13.29 -26.95
CA GLN A 481 -31.97 13.92 -27.55
C GLN A 481 -31.88 13.98 -29.08
N LEU A 482 -30.70 14.33 -29.62
CA LEU A 482 -30.45 14.37 -31.05
C LEU A 482 -30.52 12.97 -31.68
N ILE A 483 -29.97 11.95 -31.03
CA ILE A 483 -30.06 10.55 -31.47
C ILE A 483 -31.53 10.11 -31.52
N ASN A 484 -32.30 10.31 -30.45
CA ASN A 484 -33.70 9.92 -30.42
C ASN A 484 -34.52 10.63 -31.52
N ALA A 485 -34.24 11.91 -31.78
CA ALA A 485 -34.93 12.67 -32.82
C ALA A 485 -34.62 12.14 -34.23
N LEU A 486 -33.40 11.67 -34.48
CA LEU A 486 -33.01 11.02 -35.73
C LEU A 486 -33.64 9.62 -35.87
N GLU A 487 -33.65 8.83 -34.80
CA GLU A 487 -34.29 7.50 -34.77
C GLU A 487 -35.81 7.59 -34.98
N GLU A 488 -36.47 8.60 -34.40
CA GLU A 488 -37.90 8.85 -34.64
C GLU A 488 -38.17 9.16 -36.11
N LEU A 489 -37.33 9.97 -36.75
CA LEU A 489 -37.48 10.31 -38.16
C LEU A 489 -37.29 9.09 -39.08
N GLU A 490 -36.35 8.20 -38.77
CA GLU A 490 -36.12 6.94 -39.49
C GLU A 490 -37.34 6.01 -39.45
N GLN A 491 -38.21 6.10 -38.42
CA GLN A 491 -39.43 5.29 -38.38
C GLN A 491 -40.50 5.74 -39.38
N PHE A 492 -40.41 6.97 -39.90
CA PHE A 492 -41.41 7.56 -40.80
C PHE A 492 -40.98 7.61 -42.28
N HIS A 493 -39.73 7.28 -42.60
CA HIS A 493 -39.13 7.38 -43.93
C HIS A 493 -38.26 6.17 -44.24
#